data_AF-A0A0X3V473-F1
#
_entry.id   AF-A0A0X3V473-F1
#
_cell.length_a   1.000
_cell.length_b   1.000
_cell.length_c   1.000
_cell.angle_alpha   90.00
_cell.angle_beta   90.00
_cell.angle_gamma   90.00
#
_symmetry.space_group_name_H-M   'P 1'
#
loop_
_entity.id
_entity.type
_entity.pdbx_description
1 polymer ?
#
loop_
_entity_poly.entity_id
_entity_poly.type
_entity_poly.pdbx_seq_one_letter_code
_entity_poly.pdbx_strand_id
1 'polypeptide(L)'
;MAPTYAVGDRIVAERVGTDEVRRGDVVLYTAPERYGNRAVMQRVIGVGGDRIVCCEGTGTARERLTVNGEPLSEPYVKDGIADGMHRPYDVTVPDGRLFVLGDHRLMARDSRFFAEDHGGAVPVGGVMGRVTDSYVGPMLLAAATLLGLLLAIVGLVLGITARNLRRRPAAQLALWPPHL
;
A
#
# COMPACT_ATOMS: atom_id res chain seq x y z
N MET A 1 -4.27 -12.00 -7.84
CA MET A 1 -3.02 -11.83 -7.07
C MET A 1 -2.64 -13.03 -6.22
N ALA A 2 -3.36 -14.16 -6.29
CA ALA A 2 -2.88 -15.40 -5.67
C ALA A 2 -1.53 -15.83 -6.29
N PRO A 3 -0.60 -16.44 -5.53
CA PRO A 3 -0.75 -16.83 -4.12
C PRO A 3 -0.51 -15.70 -3.12
N THR A 4 0.11 -14.58 -3.53
CA THR A 4 0.46 -13.47 -2.63
C THR A 4 -0.74 -12.92 -1.87
N TYR A 5 -1.86 -12.73 -2.57
CA TYR A 5 -3.13 -12.30 -1.97
C TYR A 5 -4.28 -13.17 -2.49
N ALA A 6 -4.99 -13.81 -1.57
CA ALA A 6 -6.16 -14.63 -1.80
C ALA A 6 -7.46 -13.81 -1.76
N VAL A 7 -8.53 -14.39 -2.29
CA VAL A 7 -9.86 -13.80 -2.18
C VAL A 7 -10.30 -13.83 -0.72
N GLY A 8 -10.70 -12.67 -0.19
CA GLY A 8 -11.10 -12.50 1.21
C GLY A 8 -10.02 -11.90 2.09
N ASP A 9 -8.78 -11.79 1.62
CA ASP A 9 -7.70 -11.15 2.35
C ASP A 9 -8.01 -9.67 2.63
N ARG A 10 -7.70 -9.24 3.85
CA ARG A 10 -7.71 -7.83 4.21
C ARG A 10 -6.33 -7.26 3.92
N ILE A 11 -6.31 -6.11 3.27
CA ILE A 11 -5.08 -5.42 2.89
C ILE A 11 -5.06 -4.02 3.47
N VAL A 12 -3.86 -3.50 3.68
CA VAL A 12 -3.63 -2.07 3.94
C VAL A 12 -2.96 -1.49 2.71
N ALA A 13 -3.44 -0.33 2.27
CA ALA A 13 -2.79 0.42 1.21
C ALA A 13 -2.36 1.79 1.76
N GLU A 14 -1.09 2.10 1.59
CA GLU A 14 -0.56 3.43 1.88
C GLU A 14 -0.65 4.32 0.63
N ARG A 15 -0.94 5.59 0.85
CA ARG A 15 -0.88 6.58 -0.23
C ARG A 15 0.59 6.87 -0.52
N VAL A 16 0.96 6.78 -1.79
CA VAL A 16 2.33 7.04 -2.26
C VAL A 16 2.31 8.09 -3.37
N GLY A 17 3.35 8.92 -3.43
CA GLY A 17 3.60 9.79 -4.58
C GLY A 17 3.84 8.98 -5.85
N THR A 18 3.61 9.60 -7.01
CA THR A 18 3.82 8.95 -8.30
C THR A 18 5.28 8.57 -8.53
N ASP A 19 6.19 9.37 -7.99
CA ASP A 19 7.63 9.21 -8.01
C ASP A 19 8.14 8.24 -6.94
N GLU A 20 7.27 7.66 -6.10
CA GLU A 20 7.62 6.71 -5.03
C GLU A 20 7.30 5.25 -5.39
N VAL A 21 6.53 5.02 -6.46
CA VAL A 21 6.21 3.68 -6.96
C VAL A 21 7.46 3.03 -7.56
N ARG A 22 7.75 1.79 -7.18
CA ARG A 22 8.94 1.05 -7.60
C ARG A 22 8.57 -0.30 -8.21
N ARG A 23 9.51 -0.91 -8.94
CA ARG A 23 9.39 -2.31 -9.38
C ARG A 23 9.21 -3.20 -8.15
N GLY A 24 8.34 -4.20 -8.28
CA GLY A 24 7.99 -5.13 -7.22
C GLY A 24 6.82 -4.67 -6.34
N ASP A 25 6.47 -3.38 -6.34
CA ASP A 25 5.32 -2.88 -5.57
C ASP A 25 4.02 -3.53 -6.05
N VAL A 26 3.14 -3.89 -5.12
CA VAL A 26 1.76 -4.24 -5.43
C VAL A 26 0.94 -2.97 -5.27
N VAL A 27 0.24 -2.55 -6.34
CA VAL A 27 -0.50 -1.30 -6.36
C VAL A 27 -1.98 -1.55 -6.55
N LEU A 28 -2.80 -0.77 -5.85
CA LEU A 28 -4.22 -0.62 -6.11
C LEU A 28 -4.40 0.59 -7.02
N TYR A 29 -4.99 0.43 -8.19
CA TYR A 29 -5.14 1.51 -9.17
C TYR A 29 -6.47 1.41 -9.93
N THR A 30 -6.87 2.53 -10.54
CA THR A 30 -8.01 2.59 -11.46
C THR A 30 -7.53 2.84 -12.89
N ALA A 31 -8.20 2.20 -13.84
CA ALA A 31 -8.07 2.47 -15.27
C ALA A 31 -9.46 2.29 -15.90
N PRO A 32 -10.31 3.32 -15.91
CA PRO A 32 -11.70 3.24 -16.34
C PRO A 32 -11.88 2.65 -17.74
N GLU A 33 -10.97 2.94 -18.65
CA GLU A 33 -10.96 2.46 -20.03
C GLU A 33 -10.77 0.93 -20.10
N ARG A 34 -10.13 0.33 -19.09
CA ARG A 34 -9.79 -1.11 -19.06
C ARG A 34 -10.70 -1.92 -18.14
N TYR A 35 -11.09 -1.32 -17.02
CA TYR A 35 -11.77 -2.01 -15.90
C TYR A 35 -13.06 -1.33 -15.43
N GLY A 36 -13.47 -0.23 -16.07
CA GLY A 36 -14.58 0.61 -15.61
C GLY A 36 -14.32 1.23 -14.25
N ASN A 37 -15.36 1.43 -13.44
CA ASN A 37 -15.25 2.07 -12.12
C ASN A 37 -14.67 1.16 -11.02
N ARG A 38 -13.91 0.11 -11.39
CA ARG A 38 -13.33 -0.83 -10.44
C ARG A 38 -11.86 -0.52 -10.21
N ALA A 39 -11.43 -0.57 -8.96
CA ALA A 39 -10.03 -0.65 -8.62
C ALA A 39 -9.52 -2.08 -8.85
N VAL A 40 -8.29 -2.19 -9.33
CA VAL A 40 -7.61 -3.46 -9.58
C VAL A 40 -6.27 -3.47 -8.85
N MET A 41 -5.84 -4.67 -8.44
CA MET A 41 -4.61 -4.87 -7.69
C MET A 41 -3.66 -5.74 -8.52
N GLN A 42 -2.49 -5.22 -8.84
CA GLN A 42 -1.46 -5.88 -9.65
C GLN A 42 -0.06 -5.47 -9.19
N ARG A 43 0.95 -6.23 -9.60
CA ARG A 43 2.35 -5.95 -9.27
C ARG A 43 3.01 -5.14 -10.38
N VAL A 44 3.74 -4.11 -10.00
CA VAL A 44 4.59 -3.31 -10.90
C VAL A 44 5.80 -4.14 -11.29
N ILE A 45 5.93 -4.41 -12.58
CA ILE A 45 7.08 -5.12 -13.16
C ILE A 45 8.08 -4.12 -13.74
N GLY A 46 7.58 -3.07 -14.37
CA GLY A 46 8.39 -2.00 -14.95
C GLY A 46 7.81 -0.62 -14.64
N VAL A 47 8.69 0.37 -14.48
CA VAL A 47 8.38 1.80 -14.40
C VAL A 47 8.87 2.50 -15.67
N GLY A 48 8.52 3.78 -15.85
CA GLY A 48 8.92 4.55 -17.03
C GLY A 48 10.40 4.42 -17.38
N GLY A 49 10.68 4.17 -18.66
CA GLY A 49 12.02 3.90 -19.21
C GLY A 49 12.42 2.43 -19.24
N ASP A 50 11.72 1.55 -18.52
CA ASP A 50 12.08 0.13 -18.50
C ASP A 50 11.70 -0.59 -19.79
N ARG A 51 12.56 -1.50 -20.24
CA ARG A 51 12.26 -2.45 -21.30
C ARG A 51 11.95 -3.82 -20.69
N ILE A 52 10.71 -4.29 -20.88
CA ILE A 52 10.21 -5.57 -20.39
C ILE A 52 10.09 -6.53 -21.57
N VAL A 53 10.79 -7.66 -21.51
CA VAL A 53 10.76 -8.67 -22.56
C VAL A 53 10.29 -10.00 -21.99
N CYS A 54 9.29 -10.58 -22.64
CA CYS A 54 8.84 -11.93 -22.42
C CYS A 54 9.03 -12.80 -23.67
N CYS A 55 9.47 -14.05 -23.54
CA CYS A 55 10.16 -14.59 -22.38
C CYS A 55 11.44 -15.27 -22.85
N GLU A 56 12.51 -15.09 -22.09
CA GLU A 56 13.73 -15.83 -22.32
C GLU A 56 13.49 -17.27 -21.87
N GLY A 57 13.82 -18.25 -22.72
CA GLY A 57 13.62 -19.66 -22.41
C GLY A 57 12.15 -20.11 -22.39
N THR A 58 11.28 -19.48 -23.19
CA THR A 58 9.87 -19.90 -23.36
C THR A 58 9.74 -21.41 -23.57
N GLY A 59 8.81 -22.03 -22.83
CA GLY A 59 8.58 -23.48 -22.88
C GLY A 59 9.62 -24.33 -22.14
N THR A 60 10.54 -23.72 -21.40
CA THR A 60 11.53 -24.42 -20.57
C THR A 60 11.27 -24.19 -19.08
N ALA A 61 11.89 -25.00 -18.22
CA ALA A 61 11.88 -24.81 -16.77
C ALA A 61 12.56 -23.50 -16.29
N ARG A 62 13.16 -22.73 -17.21
CA ARG A 62 13.82 -21.45 -16.93
C ARG A 62 13.13 -20.27 -17.61
N GLU A 63 11.89 -20.42 -18.07
CA GLU A 63 11.14 -19.29 -18.63
C GLU A 63 11.12 -18.11 -17.65
N ARG A 64 11.65 -16.97 -18.06
CA ARG A 64 11.66 -15.74 -17.24
C ARG A 64 11.35 -14.51 -18.08
N LEU A 65 10.76 -13.51 -17.42
CA LEU A 65 10.77 -12.14 -17.90
C LEU A 65 12.16 -11.54 -17.73
N THR A 66 12.53 -10.62 -18.61
CA THR A 66 13.69 -9.76 -18.41
C THR A 66 13.25 -8.32 -18.29
N VAL A 67 13.94 -7.56 -17.45
CA VAL A 67 13.79 -6.12 -17.29
C VAL A 67 15.13 -5.49 -17.61
N ASN A 68 15.18 -4.63 -18.62
CA ASN A 68 16.40 -4.02 -19.14
C ASN A 68 17.49 -5.04 -19.51
N GLY A 69 17.07 -6.22 -20.00
CA GLY A 69 17.97 -7.32 -20.37
C GLY A 69 18.42 -8.20 -19.21
N GLU A 70 18.06 -7.89 -17.96
CA GLU A 70 18.36 -8.73 -16.80
C GLU A 70 17.18 -9.65 -16.45
N PRO A 71 17.40 -10.96 -16.24
CA PRO A 71 16.34 -11.87 -15.80
C PRO A 71 15.72 -11.45 -14.47
N LEU A 72 14.40 -11.34 -14.44
CA LEU A 72 13.65 -10.99 -13.24
C LEU A 72 13.43 -12.22 -12.35
N SER A 73 13.75 -12.09 -11.07
CA SER A 73 13.42 -13.09 -10.05
C SER A 73 12.00 -12.88 -9.55
N GLU A 74 11.13 -13.88 -9.73
CA GLU A 74 9.70 -13.77 -9.47
C GLU A 74 9.17 -14.85 -8.50
N PRO A 75 9.64 -14.89 -7.23
CA PRO A 75 9.22 -15.92 -6.27
C PRO A 75 7.73 -15.84 -5.90
N TYR A 76 7.07 -14.73 -6.23
CA TYR A 76 5.64 -14.48 -5.99
C TYR A 76 4.72 -15.05 -7.09
N VAL A 77 5.26 -15.48 -8.23
CA VAL A 77 4.45 -15.96 -9.35
C VAL A 77 3.93 -17.37 -9.06
N LYS A 78 2.62 -17.55 -9.22
CA LYS A 78 1.97 -18.85 -9.01
C LYS A 78 2.59 -19.90 -9.93
N ASP A 79 2.98 -21.03 -9.35
CA ASP A 79 3.55 -22.19 -10.04
C ASP A 79 4.82 -21.88 -10.87
N GLY A 80 5.44 -20.71 -10.66
CA GLY A 80 6.63 -20.26 -11.42
C GLY A 80 6.37 -19.97 -12.90
N ILE A 81 5.11 -19.87 -13.33
CA ILE A 81 4.75 -19.65 -14.73
C ILE A 81 4.95 -18.17 -15.09
N ALA A 82 6.08 -17.83 -15.71
CA ALA A 82 6.46 -16.44 -15.95
C ALA A 82 5.47 -15.68 -16.86
N ASP A 83 4.95 -16.28 -17.93
CA ASP A 83 3.93 -15.62 -18.75
C ASP A 83 2.58 -16.31 -18.64
N GLY A 84 2.48 -17.59 -18.94
CA GLY A 84 1.21 -18.29 -18.95
C GLY A 84 0.30 -17.97 -20.14
N MET A 85 0.56 -16.90 -20.89
CA MET A 85 -0.05 -16.66 -22.21
C MET A 85 0.78 -17.30 -23.34
N HIS A 86 2.07 -17.56 -23.11
CA HIS A 86 3.06 -18.01 -24.09
C HIS A 86 3.12 -17.10 -25.33
N ARG A 87 2.92 -15.78 -25.13
CA ARG A 87 3.00 -14.80 -26.22
C ARG A 87 4.20 -13.88 -26.00
N PRO A 88 5.09 -13.74 -26.99
CA PRO A 88 6.21 -12.83 -26.85
C PRO A 88 5.72 -11.39 -26.82
N TYR A 89 6.36 -10.58 -25.98
CA TYR A 89 6.20 -9.14 -25.98
C TYR A 89 7.52 -8.46 -25.60
N ASP A 90 7.73 -7.28 -26.15
CA ASP A 90 8.88 -6.42 -25.92
C ASP A 90 8.35 -4.99 -25.80
N VAL A 91 8.31 -4.50 -24.56
CA VAL A 91 7.65 -3.24 -24.23
C VAL A 91 8.66 -2.33 -23.57
N THR A 92 8.84 -1.14 -24.14
CA THR A 92 9.46 -0.03 -23.40
C THR A 92 8.36 0.77 -22.71
N VAL A 93 8.38 0.80 -21.38
CA VAL A 93 7.38 1.47 -20.56
C VAL A 93 7.51 2.98 -20.76
N PRO A 94 6.46 3.69 -21.21
CA PRO A 94 6.53 5.14 -21.35
C PRO A 94 6.69 5.85 -20.00
N ASP A 95 7.25 7.05 -20.03
CA ASP A 95 7.36 7.90 -18.85
C ASP A 95 5.99 8.16 -18.20
N GLY A 96 5.97 8.18 -16.86
CA GLY A 96 4.73 8.34 -16.09
C GLY A 96 3.78 7.14 -16.18
N ARG A 97 4.25 5.98 -16.67
CA ARG A 97 3.46 4.75 -16.74
C ARG A 97 4.16 3.57 -16.05
N LEU A 98 3.36 2.54 -15.81
CA LEU A 98 3.76 1.30 -15.16
C LEU A 98 3.35 0.11 -16.04
N PHE A 99 4.24 -0.88 -16.18
CA PHE A 99 3.87 -2.19 -16.70
C PHE A 99 3.55 -3.10 -15.51
N VAL A 100 2.32 -3.61 -15.47
CA VAL A 100 1.79 -4.33 -14.31
C VAL A 100 1.32 -5.72 -14.70
N LEU A 101 1.64 -6.71 -13.86
CA LEU A 101 1.22 -8.09 -14.04
C LEU A 101 0.54 -8.62 -12.78
N GLY A 102 -0.40 -9.55 -12.96
CA GLY A 102 -0.93 -10.32 -11.85
C GLY A 102 0.01 -11.46 -11.45
N ASP A 103 0.09 -11.75 -10.15
CA ASP A 103 0.91 -12.86 -9.63
C ASP A 103 0.37 -14.25 -10.05
N HIS A 104 -0.95 -14.35 -10.32
CA HIS A 104 -1.56 -15.53 -10.93
C HIS A 104 -1.62 -15.32 -12.45
N ARG A 105 -0.48 -15.48 -13.11
CA ARG A 105 -0.27 -15.09 -14.53
C ARG A 105 -1.32 -15.64 -15.48
N LEU A 106 -1.73 -16.89 -15.30
CA LEU A 106 -2.75 -17.57 -16.12
C LEU A 106 -4.17 -16.98 -15.99
N MET A 107 -4.47 -16.30 -14.88
CA MET A 107 -5.84 -15.83 -14.54
C MET A 107 -5.90 -14.31 -14.37
N ALA A 108 -4.85 -13.59 -14.77
CA ALA A 108 -4.77 -12.14 -14.64
C ALA A 108 -5.03 -11.47 -15.98
N ARG A 109 -6.02 -10.56 -16.03
CA ARG A 109 -6.21 -9.61 -17.14
C ARG A 109 -5.44 -8.33 -16.83
N ASP A 110 -4.17 -8.31 -17.20
CA ASP A 110 -3.18 -7.27 -16.85
C ASP A 110 -2.58 -6.61 -18.12
N SER A 111 -1.45 -5.92 -18.02
CA SER A 111 -0.85 -5.17 -19.14
C SER A 111 -0.76 -5.95 -20.45
N ARG A 112 -0.57 -7.27 -20.40
CA ARG A 112 -0.44 -8.13 -21.60
C ARG A 112 -1.68 -8.17 -22.48
N PHE A 113 -2.85 -7.83 -21.92
CA PHE A 113 -4.13 -7.83 -22.64
C PHE A 113 -4.46 -6.50 -23.32
N PHE A 114 -3.59 -5.49 -23.19
CA PHE A 114 -3.84 -4.13 -23.66
C PHE A 114 -2.63 -3.59 -24.44
N ALA A 115 -1.94 -4.44 -25.20
CA ALA A 115 -0.71 -4.09 -25.91
C ALA A 115 -0.90 -2.93 -26.90
N GLU A 116 -2.11 -2.79 -27.45
CA GLU A 116 -2.53 -1.69 -28.32
C GLU A 116 -2.58 -0.32 -27.63
N ASP A 117 -2.67 -0.30 -26.30
CA ASP A 117 -2.77 0.91 -25.48
C ASP A 117 -1.45 1.12 -24.70
N HIS A 118 -0.53 1.88 -25.31
CA HIS A 118 0.79 2.19 -24.75
C HIS A 118 1.60 0.95 -24.33
N GLY A 119 1.57 -0.12 -25.14
CA GLY A 119 2.25 -1.37 -24.83
C GLY A 119 1.69 -2.08 -23.59
N GLY A 120 0.45 -1.78 -23.20
CA GLY A 120 -0.15 -2.31 -21.99
C GLY A 120 0.16 -1.52 -20.72
N ALA A 121 0.98 -0.46 -20.79
CA ALA A 121 1.35 0.30 -19.61
C ALA A 121 0.21 1.20 -19.11
N VAL A 122 0.00 1.23 -17.79
CA VAL A 122 -1.05 2.03 -17.12
C VAL A 122 -0.47 3.32 -16.55
N PRO A 123 -1.22 4.44 -16.52
CA PRO A 123 -0.73 5.70 -15.96
C PRO A 123 -0.49 5.59 -14.45
N VAL A 124 0.67 6.05 -13.98
CA VAL A 124 1.00 6.08 -12.54
C VAL A 124 0.03 6.96 -11.74
N GLY A 125 -0.53 7.99 -12.38
CA GLY A 125 -1.54 8.86 -11.76
C GLY A 125 -2.85 8.17 -11.39
N GLY A 126 -3.11 6.96 -11.92
CA GLY A 126 -4.25 6.12 -11.54
C GLY A 126 -4.02 5.32 -10.25
N VAL A 127 -2.80 5.32 -9.70
CA VAL A 127 -2.46 4.59 -8.47
C VAL A 127 -3.14 5.26 -7.27
N MET A 128 -3.95 4.48 -6.56
CA MET A 128 -4.64 4.90 -5.35
C MET A 128 -3.77 4.69 -4.10
N GLY A 129 -2.91 3.67 -4.14
CA GLY A 129 -1.97 3.36 -3.07
C GLY A 129 -1.15 2.10 -3.34
N ARG A 130 -0.05 1.96 -2.60
CA ARG A 130 0.77 0.76 -2.54
C ARG A 130 0.25 -0.16 -1.43
N VAL A 131 0.04 -1.42 -1.76
CA VAL A 131 -0.40 -2.45 -0.83
C VAL A 131 0.79 -2.89 0.03
N THR A 132 0.56 -3.00 1.33
CA THR A 132 1.56 -3.41 2.32
C THR A 132 0.99 -4.45 3.27
N ASP A 133 1.85 -5.40 3.65
CA ASP A 133 1.54 -6.42 4.65
C ASP A 133 1.84 -5.93 6.08
N SER A 134 2.44 -4.73 6.21
CA SER A 134 2.81 -4.17 7.50
C SER A 134 1.65 -3.41 8.15
N TYR A 135 1.11 -4.00 9.21
CA TYR A 135 0.11 -3.36 10.07
C TYR A 135 0.71 -2.52 11.20
N VAL A 136 2.04 -2.54 11.34
CA VAL A 136 2.74 -1.94 12.49
C VAL A 136 2.53 -0.43 12.52
N GLY A 137 2.69 0.26 11.39
CA GLY A 137 2.53 1.72 11.30
C GLY A 137 1.15 2.21 11.76
N PRO A 138 0.05 1.74 11.13
CA PRO A 138 -1.31 2.07 11.55
C PRO A 138 -1.59 1.73 13.02
N MET A 139 -1.10 0.59 13.50
CA MET A 139 -1.30 0.16 14.88
C MET A 139 -0.59 1.07 15.88
N LEU A 140 0.64 1.50 15.59
CA LEU A 140 1.37 2.46 16.42
C LEU A 140 0.68 3.83 16.47
N LEU A 141 0.17 4.31 15.34
CA LEU A 141 -0.61 5.55 15.28
C LEU A 141 -1.90 5.45 16.12
N ALA A 142 -2.62 4.34 16.03
CA ALA A 142 -3.81 4.09 16.84
C ALA A 142 -3.47 4.04 18.34
N ALA A 143 -2.40 3.35 18.72
CA ALA A 143 -1.95 3.30 20.11
C ALA A 143 -1.55 4.69 20.65
N ALA A 144 -0.80 5.47 19.85
CA ALA A 144 -0.36 6.81 20.23
C ALA A 144 -1.55 7.78 20.40
N THR A 145 -2.54 7.71 19.52
CA THR A 145 -3.75 8.55 19.60
C THR A 145 -4.61 8.19 20.82
N LEU A 146 -4.80 6.90 21.12
CA LEU A 146 -5.49 6.46 22.33
C LEU A 146 -4.77 6.90 23.60
N LEU A 147 -3.45 6.78 23.65
CA LEU A 147 -2.65 7.24 24.78
C LEU A 147 -2.75 8.77 24.95
N GLY A 148 -2.67 9.52 23.86
CA GLY A 148 -2.83 10.98 23.88
C GLY A 148 -4.20 11.42 24.42
N LEU A 149 -5.28 10.77 23.96
CA LEU A 149 -6.63 10.99 24.47
C LEU A 149 -6.74 10.69 25.97
N LEU A 150 -6.16 9.58 26.43
CA LEU A 150 -6.14 9.21 27.84
C LEU A 150 -5.41 10.28 28.68
N LEU A 151 -4.23 10.72 28.24
CA LEU A 151 -3.46 11.74 28.94
C LEU A 151 -4.19 13.10 28.98
N ALA A 152 -4.90 13.47 27.91
CA ALA A 152 -5.72 14.69 27.88
C ALA A 152 -6.88 14.62 28.90
N ILE A 153 -7.56 13.47 29.00
CA ILE A 153 -8.63 13.26 29.99
C ILE A 153 -8.07 13.35 31.42
N VAL A 154 -6.95 12.68 31.69
CA VAL A 154 -6.29 12.73 33.01
C VAL A 154 -5.89 14.17 33.36
N GLY A 155 -5.29 14.90 32.42
CA GLY A 155 -4.93 16.31 32.59
C GLY A 155 -6.15 17.19 32.89
N LEU A 156 -7.27 16.99 32.20
CA LEU A 156 -8.52 17.71 32.44
C LEU A 156 -9.06 17.46 33.86
N VAL A 157 -9.10 16.20 34.30
CA VAL A 157 -9.58 15.82 35.64
C VAL A 157 -8.69 16.44 36.73
N LEU A 158 -7.37 16.35 36.58
CA LEU A 158 -6.43 16.95 37.53
C LEU A 158 -6.58 18.48 37.57
N GLY A 159 -6.76 19.12 36.41
CA GLY A 159 -6.99 20.56 36.30
C GLY A 159 -8.28 21.02 36.99
N ILE A 160 -9.40 20.32 36.77
CA ILE A 160 -10.68 20.60 37.44
C ILE A 160 -10.54 20.43 38.96
N THR A 161 -9.90 19.33 39.39
CA THR A 161 -9.68 19.03 40.82
C THR A 161 -8.85 20.11 41.49
N ALA A 162 -7.73 20.53 40.88
CA ALA A 162 -6.89 21.61 41.40
C ALA A 162 -7.63 22.96 41.46
N ARG A 163 -8.45 23.28 40.45
CA ARG A 163 -9.27 24.50 40.43
C ARG A 163 -10.31 24.50 41.55
N ASN A 164 -10.94 23.35 41.80
CA ASN A 164 -11.91 23.20 42.89
C ASN A 164 -11.24 23.32 44.25
N LEU A 165 -10.06 22.74 44.45
CA LEU A 165 -9.30 22.86 45.71
C LEU A 165 -8.89 24.31 45.99
N ARG A 166 -8.44 25.07 44.99
CA ARG A 166 -8.11 26.50 45.16
C ARG A 166 -9.31 27.39 45.47
N ARG A 167 -10.50 27.00 45.01
CA ARG A 167 -11.75 27.73 45.23
C ARG A 167 -12.41 27.41 46.57
N ARG A 168 -11.91 26.43 47.33
CA ARG A 168 -12.43 26.17 48.68
C ARG A 168 -12.08 27.35 49.59
N PRO A 169 -13.06 27.99 50.24
CA PRO A 169 -12.78 29.04 51.20
C PRO A 169 -11.88 28.47 52.30
N ALA A 170 -10.84 29.23 52.70
CA ALA A 170 -10.03 28.86 53.84
C ALA A 170 -10.95 28.75 55.05
N ALA A 171 -10.97 27.58 55.69
CA ALA A 171 -11.70 27.41 56.94
C ALA A 171 -11.16 28.47 57.91
N GLN A 172 -12.02 29.40 58.33
CA GLN A 172 -11.70 30.27 59.45
C GLN A 172 -11.42 29.35 60.63
N LEU A 173 -10.15 29.19 60.98
CA LEU A 173 -9.75 28.63 62.25
C LEU A 173 -10.39 29.52 63.30
N ALA A 174 -11.47 29.04 63.92
CA ALA A 174 -12.09 29.70 65.05
C ALA A 174 -11.00 29.79 66.13
N LEU A 175 -10.40 30.97 66.24
CA LEU A 175 -9.50 31.29 67.33
C LEU A 175 -10.33 31.16 68.61
N TRP A 176 -9.91 30.21 69.45
CA TRP A 176 -10.50 29.86 70.74
C TRP A 176 -10.87 31.11 71.56
N PRO A 177 -11.95 31.10 72.35
CA PRO A 177 -12.46 32.30 73.01
C PRO A 177 -11.48 32.83 74.07
N PRO A 178 -11.38 34.17 74.24
CA PRO A 178 -10.74 34.73 75.41
C PRO A 178 -11.64 34.47 76.64
N HIS A 179 -11.06 33.80 77.63
CA HIS A 179 -11.58 33.76 78.98
C HIS A 179 -11.47 35.16 79.60
N LEU A 180 -12.56 35.69 80.16
CA LEU A 180 -12.69 36.36 81.48
C LEU A 180 -14.07 37.00 81.61
#